data_AF-A0A0L0S8F5-F1
#
_entry.id   AF-A0A0L0S8F5-F1
#
_cell.length_a   1.000
_cell.length_b   1.000
_cell.length_c   1.000
_cell.angle_alpha   90.00
_cell.angle_beta   90.00
_cell.angle_gamma   90.00
#
_symmetry.space_group_name_H-M   'P 1'
#
loop_
_entity.id
_entity.type
_entity.pdbx_description
1 polymer ?
#
loop_
_entity_poly.entity_id
_entity_poly.type
_entity_poly.pdbx_seq_one_letter_code
_entity_poly.pdbx_strand_id
1 'polypeptide(L)'
;MARSASSGSITTEAAVPERKTALGRMPKYLTQRKEEWAREEEEKRQRQIEQETWPPGTVPVPEDERLSTLAYLQQSQKALLLELSRFPITLQPSNVQRYKRKQEVEEKLREIEKGIDVYSQERVFMTKM
;
A
#
# COMPACT_ATOMS: atom_id res chain seq x y z
N MET A 1 46.94 74.18 8.97
CA MET A 1 46.12 72.94 9.02
C MET A 1 44.66 73.34 9.22
N ALA A 2 43.80 73.17 8.21
CA ALA A 2 42.35 73.36 8.35
C ALA A 2 41.68 72.25 7.53
N ARG A 3 40.95 71.36 8.20
CA ARG A 3 40.20 70.26 7.57
C ARG A 3 38.77 70.75 7.35
N SER A 4 38.41 71.00 6.10
CA SER A 4 37.03 71.28 5.69
C SER A 4 36.22 69.98 5.79
N ALA A 5 35.22 69.95 6.68
CA ALA A 5 34.23 68.89 6.70
C ALA A 5 33.22 69.16 5.58
N SER A 6 33.25 68.36 4.52
CA SER A 6 32.18 68.34 3.52
C SER A 6 30.96 67.64 4.11
N SER A 7 29.96 68.42 4.50
CA SER A 7 28.62 67.93 4.83
C SER A 7 27.94 67.43 3.55
N GLY A 8 28.17 66.15 3.22
CA GLY A 8 27.35 65.45 2.23
C GLY A 8 26.03 65.06 2.87
N SER A 9 24.96 65.79 2.57
CA SER A 9 23.60 65.37 2.89
C SER A 9 23.23 64.19 1.99
N ILE A 10 23.29 62.97 2.53
CA ILE A 10 22.75 61.79 1.87
C ILE A 10 21.24 61.79 2.11
N THR A 11 20.49 62.55 1.32
CA THR A 11 19.05 62.34 1.16
C THR A 11 18.86 61.14 0.22
N THR A 12 19.09 59.93 0.72
CA THR A 12 18.61 58.72 0.03
C THR A 12 17.18 58.51 0.51
N GLU A 13 16.25 59.11 -0.21
CA GLU A 13 14.83 58.81 -0.13
C GLU A 13 14.65 57.38 -0.68
N ALA A 14 14.88 56.40 0.21
CA ALA A 14 14.78 54.99 -0.10
C ALA A 14 13.29 54.68 -0.35
N ALA A 15 12.88 54.72 -1.62
CA ALA A 15 11.56 54.33 -2.07
C ALA A 15 11.19 52.98 -1.46
N VAL A 16 10.22 53.00 -0.55
CA VAL A 16 9.72 51.79 0.11
C VAL A 16 9.14 50.90 -0.99
N PRO A 17 9.64 49.67 -1.18
CA PRO A 17 9.12 48.81 -2.23
C PRO A 17 7.63 48.59 -2.01
N GLU A 18 6.83 48.76 -3.06
CA GLU A 18 5.38 48.59 -2.99
C GLU A 18 5.06 47.17 -2.51
N ARG A 19 4.31 47.11 -1.40
CA ARG A 19 3.94 45.84 -0.79
C ARG A 19 2.82 45.20 -1.60
N LYS A 20 3.08 44.06 -2.22
CA LYS A 20 2.07 43.26 -2.95
C LYS A 20 0.91 42.76 -2.08
N THR A 21 1.08 42.76 -0.76
CA THR A 21 0.06 42.28 0.19
C THR A 21 -0.28 43.39 1.18
N ALA A 22 -1.59 43.57 1.46
CA ALA A 22 -2.08 44.55 2.43
C ALA A 22 -1.59 44.24 3.86
N LEU A 23 -1.34 45.28 4.65
CA LEU A 23 -0.98 45.11 6.07
C LEU A 23 -2.07 44.33 6.81
N GLY A 24 -1.65 43.38 7.64
CA GLY A 24 -2.56 42.52 8.41
C GLY A 24 -3.13 41.33 7.63
N ARG A 25 -2.92 41.24 6.31
CA ARG A 25 -3.34 40.08 5.50
C ARG A 25 -2.15 39.18 5.19
N MET A 26 -2.35 37.87 5.30
CA MET A 26 -1.31 36.91 4.93
C MET A 26 -1.09 36.94 3.41
N PRO A 27 0.16 37.03 2.95
CA PRO A 27 0.50 36.84 1.55
C PRO A 27 -0.01 35.50 1.00
N LYS A 28 -0.50 35.52 -0.25
CA LYS A 28 -1.08 34.33 -0.91
C LYS A 28 -0.16 33.11 -0.90
N TYR A 29 1.16 33.34 -1.06
CA TYR A 29 2.12 32.23 -1.07
C TYR A 29 2.18 31.53 0.30
N LEU A 30 1.97 32.24 1.41
CA LEU A 30 1.97 31.63 2.74
C LEU A 30 0.70 30.83 3.02
N THR A 31 -0.45 31.24 2.48
CA THR A 31 -1.69 30.46 2.60
C THR A 31 -1.63 29.20 1.76
N GLN A 32 -1.17 29.31 0.52
CA GLN A 32 -0.93 28.15 -0.37
C GLN A 32 0.08 27.17 0.25
N ARG A 33 1.18 27.68 0.80
CA ARG A 33 2.20 26.85 1.47
C ARG A 33 1.63 26.07 2.66
N LYS A 34 0.73 26.68 3.45
CA LYS A 34 0.08 26.00 4.57
C LYS A 34 -0.85 24.88 4.10
N GLU A 35 -1.61 25.14 3.03
CA GLU A 35 -2.50 24.14 2.41
C GLU A 35 -1.69 22.96 1.84
N GLU A 36 -0.58 23.25 1.15
CA GLU A 36 0.36 22.24 0.65
C GLU A 36 0.89 21.35 1.78
N TRP A 37 1.38 21.95 2.87
CA TRP A 37 1.89 21.18 4.02
C TRP A 37 0.83 20.35 4.72
N ALA A 38 -0.38 20.88 4.88
CA ALA A 38 -1.49 20.13 5.47
C ALA A 38 -1.80 18.89 4.62
N ARG A 39 -1.82 19.03 3.29
CA ARG A 39 -2.04 17.92 2.36
C ARG A 39 -0.91 16.89 2.42
N GLU A 40 0.34 17.34 2.45
CA GLU A 40 1.50 16.44 2.57
C GLU A 40 1.52 15.68 3.90
N GLU A 41 1.17 16.34 5.01
CA GLU A 41 1.07 15.68 6.32
C GLU A 41 -0.05 14.64 6.35
N GLU A 42 -1.19 14.94 5.73
CA GLU A 42 -2.30 14.00 5.62
C GLU A 42 -1.93 12.78 4.77
N GLU A 43 -1.28 12.98 3.61
CA GLU A 43 -0.76 11.88 2.79
C GLU A 43 0.30 11.05 3.54
N LYS A 44 1.19 11.69 4.30
CA LYS A 44 2.19 10.99 5.13
C LYS A 44 1.52 10.17 6.22
N ARG A 45 0.51 10.71 6.91
CA ARG A 45 -0.26 9.97 7.92
C ARG A 45 -0.98 8.77 7.31
N GLN A 46 -1.63 8.95 6.16
CA GLN A 46 -2.30 7.83 5.48
C GLN A 46 -1.32 6.70 5.16
N ARG A 47 -0.16 7.04 4.57
CA ARG A 47 0.88 6.04 4.29
C ARG A 47 1.42 5.37 5.55
N GLN A 48 1.57 6.12 6.64
CA GLN A 48 2.01 5.57 7.93
C GLN A 48 0.97 4.60 8.51
N ILE A 49 -0.31 4.94 8.47
CA ILE A 49 -1.39 4.05 8.92
C ILE A 49 -1.43 2.77 8.08
N GLU A 50 -1.26 2.90 6.76
CA GLU A 50 -1.16 1.75 5.87
C GLU A 50 0.06 0.87 6.22
N GLN A 51 1.21 1.48 6.52
CA GLN A 51 2.43 0.78 6.92
C GLN A 51 2.33 0.13 8.31
N GLU A 52 1.67 0.77 9.27
CA GLU A 52 1.49 0.26 10.63
C GLU A 52 0.55 -0.96 10.66
N THR A 53 -0.30 -1.10 9.65
CA THR A 53 -1.13 -2.30 9.44
C THR A 53 -0.30 -3.49 8.91
N TRP A 54 0.92 -3.26 8.41
CA TRP A 54 1.75 -4.35 7.86
C TRP A 54 2.44 -5.13 8.97
N PRO A 55 2.31 -6.48 9.00
CA PRO A 55 3.12 -7.31 9.88
C PRO A 55 4.63 -7.05 9.67
N PRO A 56 5.45 -7.01 10.72
CA PRO A 56 6.87 -6.71 10.59
C PRO A 56 7.58 -7.76 9.71
N GLY A 57 8.46 -7.30 8.81
CA GLY A 57 9.21 -8.18 7.92
C GLY A 57 8.40 -8.75 6.73
N THR A 58 7.23 -8.19 6.46
CA THR A 58 6.41 -8.58 5.30
C THR A 58 6.38 -7.51 4.21
N VAL A 59 6.11 -7.93 2.97
CA VAL A 59 5.99 -7.07 1.78
C VAL A 59 4.65 -7.37 1.10
N PRO A 60 3.89 -6.35 0.67
CA PRO A 60 2.65 -6.56 -0.07
C PRO A 60 2.91 -7.21 -1.43
N VAL A 61 2.07 -8.17 -1.82
CA VAL A 61 2.08 -8.80 -3.13
C VAL A 61 1.45 -7.85 -4.15
N PRO A 62 2.09 -7.60 -5.31
CA PRO A 62 1.49 -6.84 -6.41
C PRO A 62 0.15 -7.44 -6.84
N GLU A 63 -0.78 -6.58 -7.27
CA GLU A 63 -2.14 -7.02 -7.62
C GLU A 63 -2.15 -8.02 -8.79
N ASP A 64 -1.33 -7.82 -9.82
CA ASP A 64 -1.22 -8.72 -10.97
C ASP A 64 -0.73 -10.12 -10.57
N GLU A 65 0.27 -10.18 -9.69
CA GLU A 65 0.81 -11.44 -9.15
C GLU A 65 -0.20 -12.14 -8.25
N ARG A 66 -0.94 -11.37 -7.43
CA ARG A 66 -2.03 -11.89 -6.60
C ARG A 66 -3.13 -12.52 -7.45
N LEU A 67 -3.60 -11.82 -8.48
CA LEU A 67 -4.68 -12.28 -9.36
C LEU A 67 -4.27 -13.50 -10.19
N SER A 68 -3.05 -13.52 -10.71
CA SER A 68 -2.53 -14.69 -11.45
C SER A 68 -2.41 -15.93 -10.53
N THR A 69 -1.93 -15.75 -9.31
CA THR A 69 -1.87 -16.82 -8.30
C THR A 69 -3.27 -17.32 -7.91
N LEU A 70 -4.21 -16.40 -7.68
CA LEU A 70 -5.61 -16.74 -7.41
C LEU A 70 -6.22 -17.57 -8.55
N ALA A 71 -6.04 -17.15 -9.79
CA ALA A 71 -6.56 -17.85 -10.96
C ALA A 71 -5.98 -19.28 -11.07
N TYR A 72 -4.68 -19.42 -10.82
CA TYR A 72 -4.02 -20.72 -10.78
C TYR A 72 -4.61 -21.63 -9.67
N LEU A 73 -4.79 -21.11 -8.46
CA LEU A 73 -5.37 -21.86 -7.35
C LEU A 73 -6.80 -22.31 -7.65
N GLN A 74 -7.63 -21.44 -8.22
CA GLN A 74 -9.00 -21.79 -8.63
C GLN A 74 -9.03 -22.85 -9.73
N GLN A 75 -8.11 -22.79 -10.69
CA GLN A 75 -7.99 -23.82 -11.73
C GLN A 75 -7.60 -25.18 -11.12
N SER A 76 -6.63 -25.18 -10.19
CA SER A 76 -6.20 -26.38 -9.46
C SER A 76 -7.33 -26.97 -8.62
N GLN A 77 -8.10 -26.13 -7.91
CA GLN A 77 -9.28 -26.55 -7.14
C GLN A 77 -10.29 -27.27 -8.03
N LYS A 78 -10.62 -26.71 -9.20
CA LYS A 78 -11.54 -27.34 -10.16
C LYS A 78 -11.02 -28.71 -10.62
N ALA A 79 -9.72 -28.83 -10.89
CA ALA A 79 -9.11 -30.10 -11.30
C ALA A 79 -9.20 -31.16 -10.18
N LEU A 80 -8.94 -30.77 -8.93
CA LEU A 80 -9.04 -31.68 -7.78
C LEU A 80 -10.48 -32.08 -7.47
N LEU A 81 -11.45 -31.18 -7.62
CA LEU A 81 -12.88 -31.51 -7.47
C LEU A 81 -13.33 -32.52 -8.53
N LEU A 82 -12.87 -32.36 -9.78
CA LEU A 82 -13.10 -33.34 -10.84
C LEU A 82 -12.43 -34.68 -10.51
N GLU A 83 -11.22 -34.67 -9.96
CA GLU A 83 -10.56 -35.91 -9.51
C GLU A 83 -11.35 -36.57 -8.37
N LEU A 84 -11.80 -35.79 -7.39
CA LEU A 84 -12.59 -36.26 -6.24
C LEU A 84 -13.91 -36.89 -6.71
N SER A 85 -14.56 -36.33 -7.73
CA SER A 85 -15.81 -36.85 -8.30
C SER A 85 -15.69 -38.25 -8.91
N ARG A 86 -14.47 -38.69 -9.26
CA ARG A 86 -14.20 -40.03 -9.82
C ARG A 86 -14.16 -41.11 -8.75
N PHE A 87 -14.07 -40.75 -7.47
CA PHE A 87 -14.10 -41.72 -6.39
C PHE A 87 -15.53 -42.19 -6.11
N PRO A 88 -15.74 -43.50 -5.87
CA PRO A 88 -17.07 -44.02 -5.56
C PRO A 88 -17.55 -43.50 -4.19
N ILE A 89 -18.85 -43.18 -4.11
CA ILE A 89 -19.50 -42.78 -2.86
C ILE A 89 -19.89 -44.05 -2.09
N THR A 90 -18.93 -44.59 -1.33
CA THR A 90 -19.13 -45.80 -0.51
C THR A 90 -18.84 -45.51 0.95
N LEU A 91 -19.70 -45.99 1.86
CA LEU A 91 -19.52 -45.83 3.30
C LEU A 91 -18.32 -46.62 3.85
N GLN A 92 -18.06 -47.79 3.28
CA GLN A 92 -16.94 -48.66 3.66
C GLN A 92 -15.98 -48.80 2.47
N PRO A 93 -14.73 -48.32 2.57
CA PRO A 93 -13.78 -48.45 1.48
C PRO A 93 -13.35 -49.92 1.35
N SER A 94 -13.70 -50.54 0.22
CA SER A 94 -13.28 -51.91 -0.09
C SER A 94 -11.77 -52.03 -0.39
N ASN A 95 -11.11 -50.90 -0.67
CA ASN A 95 -9.69 -50.86 -1.02
C ASN A 95 -8.99 -49.72 -0.25
N VAL A 96 -8.08 -50.11 0.65
CA VAL A 96 -7.30 -49.20 1.49
C VAL A 96 -6.48 -48.20 0.67
N GLN A 97 -5.92 -48.63 -0.47
CA GLN A 97 -5.10 -47.76 -1.32
C GLN A 97 -5.95 -46.65 -1.98
N ARG A 98 -7.15 -47.00 -2.45
CA ARG A 98 -8.08 -46.00 -3.01
C ARG A 98 -8.53 -44.99 -1.96
N TYR A 99 -8.77 -45.46 -0.73
CA TYR A 99 -9.13 -44.59 0.38
C TYR A 99 -8.01 -43.59 0.71
N LYS A 100 -6.76 -44.06 0.82
CA LYS A 100 -5.60 -43.19 1.05
C LYS A 100 -5.45 -42.14 -0.06
N ARG A 101 -5.56 -42.54 -1.32
CA ARG A 101 -5.49 -41.61 -2.46
C ARG A 101 -6.59 -40.54 -2.39
N LYS A 102 -7.80 -40.91 -1.98
CA LYS A 102 -8.90 -39.96 -1.77
C LYS A 102 -8.55 -38.95 -0.66
N GLN A 103 -8.05 -39.42 0.48
CA GLN A 103 -7.63 -38.55 1.59
C GLN A 103 -6.52 -37.57 1.17
N GLU A 104 -5.54 -38.01 0.39
CA GLU A 104 -4.50 -37.14 -0.16
C GLU A 104 -5.09 -36.04 -1.07
N VAL A 105 -6.11 -36.36 -1.88
CA VAL A 105 -6.80 -35.37 -2.74
C VAL A 105 -7.59 -34.38 -1.87
N GLU A 106 -8.28 -34.86 -0.84
CA GLU A 106 -9.00 -34.02 0.13
C GLU A 106 -8.05 -33.11 0.94
N GLU A 107 -6.86 -33.61 1.32
CA GLU A 107 -5.81 -32.82 1.97
C GLU A 107 -5.30 -31.70 1.08
N LYS A 108 -4.93 -32.02 -0.17
CA LYS A 108 -4.51 -31.03 -1.15
C LYS A 108 -5.60 -29.99 -1.44
N LEU A 109 -6.86 -30.42 -1.50
CA LEU A 109 -7.99 -29.51 -1.68
C LEU A 109 -8.08 -28.53 -0.52
N ARG A 110 -7.96 -29.00 0.73
CA ARG A 110 -7.95 -28.13 1.93
C ARG A 110 -6.78 -27.13 1.93
N GLU A 111 -5.62 -27.53 1.45
CA GLU A 111 -4.46 -26.63 1.31
C GLU A 111 -4.72 -25.53 0.27
N ILE A 112 -5.27 -25.91 -0.89
CA ILE A 112 -5.62 -24.95 -1.95
C ILE A 112 -6.74 -24.00 -1.50
N GLU A 113 -7.75 -24.49 -0.79
CA GLU A 113 -8.82 -23.65 -0.25
C GLU A 113 -8.28 -22.60 0.71
N LYS A 114 -7.38 -22.98 1.63
CA LYS A 114 -6.68 -22.00 2.50
C LYS A 114 -5.88 -20.99 1.68
N GLY A 115 -5.24 -21.45 0.60
CA GLY A 115 -4.56 -20.55 -0.34
C GLY A 115 -5.52 -19.56 -0.99
N ILE A 116 -6.65 -20.04 -1.51
CA ILE A 116 -7.68 -19.19 -2.13
C ILE A 116 -8.20 -18.17 -1.11
N ASP A 117 -8.48 -18.58 0.12
CA ASP A 117 -8.95 -17.67 1.18
C ASP A 117 -7.97 -16.53 1.40
N VAL A 118 -6.66 -16.83 1.48
CA VAL A 118 -5.61 -15.81 1.59
C VAL A 118 -5.55 -14.91 0.35
N TYR A 119 -5.49 -15.48 -0.85
CA TYR A 119 -5.34 -14.69 -2.09
C TYR A 119 -6.62 -13.98 -2.54
N SER A 120 -7.78 -14.35 -1.99
CA SER A 120 -9.06 -13.69 -2.24
C SER A 120 -9.13 -12.30 -1.59
N GLN A 121 -8.31 -12.06 -0.56
CA GLN A 121 -8.20 -10.76 0.10
C GLN A 121 -7.64 -9.72 -0.86
N GLU A 122 -8.07 -8.46 -0.70
CA GLU A 122 -7.62 -7.34 -1.52
C GLU A 122 -6.12 -7.09 -1.38
N ARG A 123 -5.58 -7.26 -0.17
CA ARG A 123 -4.17 -7.06 0.16
C ARG A 123 -3.58 -8.33 0.78
N VAL A 124 -2.55 -8.89 0.15
CA VAL A 124 -1.83 -10.09 0.61
C VAL A 124 -0.40 -9.72 0.91
N PHE A 125 0.17 -10.27 1.99
CA PHE A 125 1.53 -9.99 2.41
C PHE A 125 2.37 -11.27 2.40
N MET A 126 3.60 -11.17 1.93
CA MET A 126 4.58 -12.24 1.96
C MET A 126 5.71 -11.90 2.93
N THR A 127 6.13 -12.89 3.72
CA THR A 127 7.32 -12.76 4.56
C THR A 127 8.56 -12.68 3.67
N LYS A 128 9.35 -11.62 3.84
CA LYS A 128 10.65 -11.49 3.18
C LYS A 128 11.65 -12.36 3.92
N MET A 129 12.18 -13.39 3.26
CA MET A 129 13.35 -14.16 3.73
C MET A 129 14.63 -13.35 3.61
#